data_AF-A0AAW0D7S6-F1
#
_entry.id   AF-A0AAW0D7S6-F1
#
_cell.length_a   1.000
_cell.length_b   1.000
_cell.length_c   1.000
_cell.angle_alpha   90.00
_cell.angle_beta   90.00
_cell.angle_gamma   90.00
#
_symmetry.space_group_name_H-M   'P 1'
#
loop_
_entity.id
_entity.type
_entity.pdbx_description
1 polymer ?
#
loop_
_entity_poly.entity_id
_entity_poly.type
_entity_poly.pdbx_seq_one_letter_code
_entity_poly.pdbx_strand_id
1 'polypeptide(L)'
;MSLLESIRAGRQLRNVGGIQHDSSAPKTVDTLKLSDEYDSLVLQANIENWGSALAEAGFTPKTLMVPLSVEQGRLLLKAYEELDKDAKKAVVDNAREEYLASGLTSSPLLPDEARLLEELGGGIQRAIDELSDKADGEKGEGGCFVKLSSRSPKDAAARSGVFESYYARELRRIREDGEDLDEQRKLWILCESEGAALRFRDAASVVRALVLSERVWQDMTLALRHPENWQQNVILRKWEPVPIDMEFRTFVFEGKMTAISQYAYQLYSPRLNDPAQRESAVSAMKDLFAKLWLILSETFSGKCVLDFGVIPPNPSSKPDTPWRAILIEVNPFEETTDGALFSWTKERGILEGKKEDLEYPAVRVTETKRGGALAMVPKGWKEVVEKVESRTPL
;
A
#
# COMPACT_ATOMS: atom_id res chain seq x y z
N MET A 1 -8.53 -26.95 -6.26
CA MET A 1 -8.45 -26.97 -4.79
C MET A 1 -9.33 -25.88 -4.27
N SER A 2 -10.27 -26.19 -3.38
CA SER A 2 -11.08 -25.17 -2.71
C SER A 2 -10.18 -24.26 -1.87
N LEU A 3 -10.62 -23.03 -1.57
CA LEU A 3 -9.92 -22.12 -0.64
C LEU A 3 -9.54 -22.85 0.67
N LEU A 4 -10.44 -23.70 1.16
CA LEU A 4 -10.26 -24.55 2.34
C LEU A 4 -9.20 -25.64 2.14
N GLU A 5 -9.04 -26.20 0.95
CA GLU A 5 -7.99 -27.18 0.63
C GLU A 5 -6.61 -26.53 0.45
N SER A 6 -6.54 -25.34 -0.15
CA SER A 6 -5.30 -24.56 -0.25
C SER A 6 -4.81 -24.07 1.11
N ILE A 7 -5.73 -23.75 2.03
CA ILE A 7 -5.44 -23.46 3.44
C ILE A 7 -4.95 -24.71 4.19
N ARG A 8 -5.45 -25.91 3.85
CA ARG A 8 -5.04 -27.18 4.46
C ARG A 8 -3.71 -27.73 3.94
N ALA A 9 -3.26 -27.34 2.75
CA ALA A 9 -2.08 -27.93 2.08
C ALA A 9 -0.71 -27.36 2.54
N GLY A 10 -0.63 -26.93 3.82
CA GLY A 10 0.50 -26.23 4.43
C GLY A 10 1.89 -26.61 3.89
N ARG A 11 2.52 -25.66 3.20
CA ARG A 11 3.97 -25.68 2.95
C ARG A 11 4.66 -24.84 4.02
N GLN A 12 5.68 -25.42 4.64
CA GLN A 12 6.45 -24.83 5.73
C GLN A 12 7.11 -23.52 5.35
N LEU A 13 6.90 -22.47 6.15
CA LEU A 13 7.73 -21.25 6.17
C LEU A 13 7.99 -20.83 7.63
N ARG A 14 9.23 -20.42 7.93
CA ARG A 14 9.82 -20.29 9.28
C ARG A 14 9.86 -18.86 9.81
N ASN A 15 9.59 -18.70 11.11
CA ASN A 15 9.79 -17.59 12.07
C ASN A 15 9.36 -16.15 11.69
N VAL A 16 8.48 -15.49 12.44
CA VAL A 16 8.23 -14.04 12.29
C VAL A 16 7.93 -13.41 13.64
N GLY A 17 8.53 -12.23 13.90
CA GLY A 17 8.62 -11.54 15.18
C GLY A 17 7.29 -11.08 15.81
N GLY A 18 7.40 -10.35 16.94
CA GLY A 18 6.32 -9.87 17.80
C GLY A 18 5.22 -9.07 17.08
N ILE A 19 4.02 -8.98 17.67
CA ILE A 19 2.97 -8.04 17.18
C ILE A 19 3.36 -6.66 17.70
N GLN A 20 3.62 -5.73 16.79
CA GLN A 20 3.96 -4.34 17.12
C GLN A 20 3.02 -3.41 16.39
N HIS A 21 2.56 -2.40 17.12
CA HIS A 21 1.62 -1.39 16.64
C HIS A 21 2.16 -0.66 15.41
N ASP A 22 1.33 -0.58 14.37
CA ASP A 22 1.64 0.14 13.15
C ASP A 22 1.78 1.67 13.39
N SER A 23 3.00 2.19 13.19
CA SER A 23 3.34 3.61 13.36
C SER A 23 2.80 4.54 12.26
N SER A 24 2.18 3.97 11.23
CA SER A 24 1.60 4.71 10.11
C SER A 24 0.09 4.95 10.22
N ALA A 25 -0.54 4.49 11.32
CA ALA A 25 -1.83 5.04 11.72
C ALA A 25 -1.71 6.56 11.80
N PRO A 26 -2.77 7.33 11.45
CA PRO A 26 -2.78 8.77 11.66
C PRO A 26 -2.28 9.04 13.07
N LYS A 27 -1.19 9.81 13.20
CA LYS A 27 -0.72 10.23 14.51
C LYS A 27 -1.82 11.12 15.06
N THR A 28 -2.76 10.54 15.80
CA THR A 28 -3.62 11.28 16.70
C THR A 28 -2.69 11.78 17.80
N VAL A 29 -1.94 12.83 17.49
CA VAL A 29 -1.42 13.74 18.52
C VAL A 29 -2.63 14.04 19.39
N ASP A 30 -2.50 13.92 20.71
CA ASP A 30 -3.54 13.86 21.78
C ASP A 30 -4.68 14.92 21.76
N THR A 31 -4.84 15.68 20.69
CA THR A 31 -5.75 16.81 20.51
C THR A 31 -6.77 16.64 19.37
N LEU A 32 -6.68 15.62 18.51
CA LEU A 32 -7.74 15.36 17.53
C LEU A 32 -8.90 14.64 18.21
N LYS A 33 -9.84 15.42 18.76
CA LYS A 33 -11.21 14.94 18.96
C LYS A 33 -11.71 14.55 17.58
N LEU A 34 -11.79 13.24 17.30
CA LEU A 34 -12.49 12.69 16.16
C LEU A 34 -13.89 13.32 16.16
N SER A 35 -14.12 14.24 15.24
CA SER A 35 -15.38 14.92 15.05
C SER A 35 -16.07 14.33 13.83
N ASP A 36 -17.39 14.47 13.76
CA ASP A 36 -18.17 14.06 12.58
C ASP A 36 -17.63 14.70 11.28
N GLU A 37 -17.02 15.89 11.37
CA GLU A 37 -16.35 16.57 10.26
C GLU A 37 -15.08 15.84 9.79
N TYR A 38 -14.25 15.35 10.71
CA TYR A 38 -13.06 14.57 10.38
C TYR A 38 -13.45 13.26 9.70
N ASP A 39 -14.42 12.54 10.28
CA ASP A 39 -14.92 11.29 9.72
C ASP A 39 -15.50 11.52 8.31
N SER A 40 -16.25 12.61 8.11
CA SER A 40 -16.76 12.98 6.79
C SER A 40 -15.65 13.21 5.76
N LEU A 41 -14.58 13.95 6.12
CA LEU A 41 -13.45 14.23 5.22
C LEU A 41 -12.68 12.96 4.85
N VAL A 42 -12.42 12.09 5.83
CA VAL A 42 -11.72 10.81 5.60
C VAL A 42 -12.57 9.89 4.73
N LEU A 43 -13.87 9.79 5.01
CA LEU A 43 -14.80 8.99 4.21
C LEU A 43 -14.94 9.53 2.79
N GLN A 44 -14.81 10.84 2.57
CA GLN A 44 -14.82 11.44 1.24
C GLN A 44 -13.65 10.96 0.37
N ALA A 45 -12.51 10.63 0.99
CA ALA A 45 -11.33 10.10 0.31
C ALA A 45 -11.41 8.59 -0.01
N ASN A 46 -12.44 7.89 0.47
CA ASN A 46 -12.67 6.48 0.13
C ASN A 46 -12.74 6.28 -1.39
N ILE A 47 -12.16 5.18 -1.86
CA ILE A 47 -12.05 4.91 -3.30
C ILE A 47 -13.41 4.74 -3.99
N GLU A 48 -14.45 4.40 -3.26
CA GLU A 48 -15.83 4.34 -3.75
C GLU A 48 -16.29 5.69 -4.35
N ASN A 49 -15.78 6.82 -3.85
CA ASN A 49 -16.21 8.15 -4.27
C ASN A 49 -15.53 8.65 -5.55
N TRP A 50 -14.43 8.01 -5.98
CA TRP A 50 -13.62 8.50 -7.11
C TRP A 50 -13.11 7.39 -8.03
N GLY A 51 -12.90 6.19 -7.51
CA GLY A 51 -12.23 5.07 -8.18
C GLY A 51 -12.92 4.61 -9.45
N SER A 52 -14.23 4.42 -9.44
CA SER A 52 -14.97 3.90 -10.60
C SER A 52 -14.89 4.85 -11.80
N ALA A 53 -15.17 6.14 -11.61
CA ALA A 53 -15.14 7.14 -12.67
C ALA A 53 -13.72 7.30 -13.25
N LEU A 54 -12.69 7.28 -12.39
CA LEU A 54 -11.31 7.39 -12.83
C LEU A 54 -10.77 6.12 -13.48
N ALA A 55 -11.24 4.94 -13.06
CA ALA A 55 -10.83 3.66 -13.64
C ALA A 55 -11.42 3.48 -15.05
N GLU A 56 -12.67 3.87 -15.26
CA GLU A 56 -13.31 3.87 -16.59
C GLU A 56 -12.58 4.80 -17.56
N ALA A 57 -12.12 5.95 -17.08
CA ALA A 57 -11.32 6.90 -17.86
C ALA A 57 -9.85 6.45 -18.09
N GLY A 58 -9.40 5.36 -17.46
CA GLY A 58 -8.03 4.86 -17.56
C GLY A 58 -6.99 5.71 -16.83
N PHE A 59 -7.41 6.55 -15.88
CA PHE A 59 -6.53 7.46 -15.12
C PHE A 59 -5.98 6.83 -13.83
N THR A 60 -6.53 5.70 -13.42
CA THR A 60 -6.09 4.88 -12.30
C THR A 60 -6.13 3.40 -12.73
N PRO A 61 -5.36 2.49 -12.11
CA PRO A 61 -5.45 1.07 -12.43
C PRO A 61 -6.90 0.55 -12.44
N LYS A 62 -7.22 -0.37 -13.37
CA LYS A 62 -8.53 -1.06 -13.40
C LYS A 62 -8.86 -1.56 -12.00
N THR A 63 -10.02 -1.19 -11.48
CA THR A 63 -10.41 -1.40 -10.08
C THR A 63 -11.73 -2.17 -10.04
N LEU A 64 -11.78 -3.22 -9.23
CA LEU A 64 -12.99 -3.98 -8.92
C LEU A 64 -13.23 -3.93 -7.41
N MET A 65 -14.49 -3.94 -7.01
CA MET A 65 -14.91 -3.85 -5.61
C MET A 65 -15.69 -5.10 -5.26
N VAL A 66 -15.30 -5.76 -4.17
CA VAL A 66 -16.01 -6.90 -3.60
C VAL A 66 -16.64 -6.42 -2.29
N PRO A 67 -17.98 -6.27 -2.25
CA PRO A 67 -18.68 -5.81 -1.06
C PRO A 67 -18.40 -6.72 0.13
N LEU A 68 -18.12 -6.11 1.29
CA LEU A 68 -18.07 -6.81 2.57
C LEU A 68 -19.44 -6.70 3.24
N SER A 69 -19.93 -7.79 3.83
CA SER A 69 -21.06 -7.73 4.77
C SER A 69 -20.59 -7.32 6.17
N VAL A 70 -21.52 -6.85 7.01
CA VAL A 70 -21.23 -6.55 8.43
C VAL A 70 -20.72 -7.80 9.15
N GLU A 71 -21.28 -8.97 8.86
CA GLU A 71 -20.87 -10.26 9.43
C GLU A 71 -19.46 -10.65 8.99
N GLN A 72 -19.10 -10.42 7.72
CA GLN A 72 -17.74 -10.63 7.24
C GLN A 72 -16.76 -9.67 7.94
N GLY A 73 -17.13 -8.41 8.14
CA GLY A 73 -16.34 -7.45 8.91
C GLY A 73 -16.09 -7.92 10.36
N ARG A 74 -17.14 -8.38 11.05
CA ARG A 74 -17.02 -8.97 12.40
C ARG A 74 -16.12 -10.21 12.41
N LEU A 75 -16.20 -11.03 11.38
CA LEU A 75 -15.40 -12.24 11.27
C LEU A 75 -13.91 -11.92 11.08
N LEU A 76 -13.57 -10.92 10.25
CA LEU A 76 -12.19 -10.44 10.11
C LEU A 76 -11.64 -9.92 11.45
N LEU A 77 -12.45 -9.15 12.19
CA LEU A 77 -12.10 -8.63 13.52
C LEU A 77 -11.81 -9.76 14.51
N LYS A 78 -12.75 -10.71 14.62
CA LYS A 78 -12.64 -11.88 15.49
C LYS A 78 -11.38 -12.69 15.15
N ALA A 79 -11.14 -12.96 13.86
CA ALA A 79 -9.99 -13.73 13.41
C ALA A 79 -8.66 -13.04 13.77
N TYR A 80 -8.57 -11.71 13.62
CA TYR A 80 -7.39 -10.95 14.05
C TYR A 80 -7.15 -11.07 15.56
N GLU A 81 -8.20 -10.88 16.38
CA GLU A 81 -8.09 -10.92 17.84
C GLU A 81 -7.69 -12.29 18.37
N GLU A 82 -8.21 -13.37 17.78
CA GLU A 82 -7.81 -14.74 18.13
C GLU A 82 -6.34 -14.99 17.80
N LEU A 83 -5.89 -14.56 16.60
CA LEU A 83 -4.49 -14.65 16.22
C LEU A 83 -3.58 -13.84 17.15
N ASP A 84 -3.98 -12.64 17.58
CA ASP A 84 -3.21 -11.81 18.50
C ASP A 84 -3.12 -12.44 19.90
N LYS A 85 -4.23 -12.96 20.43
CA LYS A 85 -4.26 -13.70 21.71
C LYS A 85 -3.34 -14.91 21.66
N ASP A 86 -3.41 -15.69 20.60
CA ASP A 86 -2.60 -16.91 20.46
C ASP A 86 -1.13 -16.58 20.21
N ALA A 87 -0.82 -15.53 19.45
CA ALA A 87 0.55 -15.05 19.29
C ALA A 87 1.16 -14.57 20.61
N LYS A 88 0.38 -13.96 21.50
CA LYS A 88 0.81 -13.58 22.86
C LYS A 88 1.03 -14.80 23.74
N LYS A 89 0.18 -15.82 23.63
CA LYS A 89 0.33 -17.09 24.36
C LYS A 89 1.55 -17.89 23.87
N ALA A 90 1.77 -17.97 22.56
CA ALA A 90 2.86 -18.74 21.97
C ALA A 90 4.26 -18.14 22.22
N VAL A 91 4.36 -16.85 22.57
CA VAL A 91 5.61 -16.23 23.08
C VAL A 91 6.02 -16.83 24.42
N VAL A 92 5.07 -17.36 25.20
CA VAL A 92 5.36 -18.08 26.45
C VAL A 92 5.91 -19.48 26.16
N ASP A 93 5.55 -20.08 25.01
CA ASP A 93 5.74 -21.51 24.75
C ASP A 93 6.68 -21.85 23.57
N ASN A 94 7.44 -20.90 23.00
CA ASN A 94 8.32 -21.08 21.84
C ASN A 94 7.65 -21.69 20.56
N ALA A 95 6.32 -21.81 20.50
CA ALA A 95 5.56 -22.50 19.44
C ALA A 95 4.89 -21.56 18.41
N ARG A 96 5.30 -20.28 18.37
CA ARG A 96 4.66 -19.20 17.60
C ARG A 96 4.72 -19.39 16.08
N GLU A 97 5.71 -20.13 15.58
CA GLU A 97 5.97 -20.26 14.14
C GLU A 97 4.99 -21.19 13.41
N GLU A 98 4.65 -22.33 14.02
CA GLU A 98 3.69 -23.29 13.44
C GLU A 98 2.27 -22.71 13.39
N TYR A 99 1.94 -21.85 14.34
CA TYR A 99 0.61 -21.28 14.52
C TYR A 99 0.23 -20.23 13.46
N LEU A 100 1.16 -19.33 13.10
CA LEU A 100 0.93 -18.35 12.02
C LEU A 100 0.96 -18.98 10.62
N ALA A 101 1.52 -20.18 10.51
CA ALA A 101 1.61 -20.96 9.28
C ALA A 101 0.37 -21.82 9.02
N SER A 102 -0.37 -22.25 10.05
CA SER A 102 -1.57 -23.09 9.90
C SER A 102 -2.77 -22.36 9.31
N GLY A 103 -2.73 -21.03 9.23
CA GLY A 103 -3.83 -20.23 8.70
C GLY A 103 -5.00 -20.15 9.69
N LEU A 104 -5.71 -19.02 9.62
CA LEU A 104 -6.99 -18.69 10.25
C LEU A 104 -7.37 -19.53 11.48
N THR A 105 -7.09 -18.94 12.65
CA THR A 105 -7.63 -19.28 13.98
C THR A 105 -7.20 -20.66 14.53
N SER A 106 -6.82 -20.72 15.81
CA SER A 106 -6.57 -21.99 16.54
C SER A 106 -7.81 -22.87 16.64
N SER A 107 -8.97 -22.24 16.58
CA SER A 107 -10.27 -22.89 16.71
C SER A 107 -10.85 -23.20 15.33
N PRO A 108 -11.46 -24.37 15.12
CA PRO A 108 -12.21 -24.63 13.89
C PRO A 108 -13.28 -23.54 13.70
N LEU A 109 -13.36 -22.98 12.50
CA LEU A 109 -14.42 -22.06 12.11
C LEU A 109 -15.79 -22.74 12.30
N LEU A 110 -16.75 -21.98 12.84
CA LEU A 110 -18.14 -22.43 12.86
C LEU A 110 -18.66 -22.55 11.41
N PRO A 111 -19.68 -23.40 11.13
CA PRO A 111 -20.20 -23.57 9.77
C PRO A 111 -20.59 -22.26 9.07
N ASP A 112 -21.19 -21.33 9.81
CA ASP A 112 -21.56 -20.01 9.28
C ASP A 112 -20.34 -19.14 8.96
N GLU A 113 -19.29 -19.20 9.79
CA GLU A 113 -18.04 -18.46 9.57
C GLU A 113 -17.28 -19.00 8.35
N ALA A 114 -17.25 -20.33 8.20
CA ALA A 114 -16.67 -20.98 7.03
C ALA A 114 -17.41 -20.56 5.75
N ARG A 115 -18.75 -20.51 5.78
CA ARG A 115 -19.56 -20.04 4.66
C ARG A 115 -19.27 -18.57 4.32
N LEU A 116 -19.21 -17.68 5.32
CA LEU A 116 -18.93 -16.26 5.10
C LEU A 116 -17.54 -16.03 4.47
N LEU A 117 -16.52 -16.78 4.90
CA LEU A 117 -15.18 -16.72 4.32
C LEU A 117 -15.13 -17.33 2.92
N GLU A 118 -15.88 -18.39 2.65
CA GLU A 118 -16.00 -18.97 1.31
C GLU A 118 -16.67 -18.00 0.34
N GLU A 119 -17.75 -17.34 0.76
CA GLU A 119 -18.43 -16.30 -0.02
C GLU A 119 -17.50 -15.13 -0.34
N LEU A 120 -16.79 -14.62 0.68
CA LEU A 120 -15.80 -13.54 0.52
C LEU A 120 -14.67 -13.96 -0.43
N GLY A 121 -14.06 -15.11 -0.17
CA GLY A 121 -12.97 -15.64 -0.98
C GLY A 121 -13.39 -15.92 -2.43
N GLY A 122 -14.61 -16.40 -2.64
CA GLY A 122 -15.17 -16.59 -3.97
C GLY A 122 -15.35 -15.27 -4.73
N GLY A 123 -15.82 -14.21 -4.06
CA GLY A 123 -15.90 -12.86 -4.63
C GLY A 123 -14.54 -12.30 -5.01
N ILE A 124 -13.57 -12.40 -4.11
CA ILE A 124 -12.18 -11.98 -4.33
C ILE A 124 -11.56 -12.73 -5.50
N GLN A 125 -11.70 -14.07 -5.56
CA GLN A 125 -11.09 -14.85 -6.63
C GLN A 125 -11.65 -14.48 -8.00
N ARG A 126 -12.97 -14.28 -8.13
CA ARG A 126 -13.59 -13.81 -9.38
C ARG A 126 -13.02 -12.46 -9.82
N ALA A 127 -12.84 -11.52 -8.88
CA ALA A 127 -12.25 -10.22 -9.20
C ALA A 127 -10.77 -10.34 -9.62
N ILE A 128 -9.97 -11.21 -8.98
CA ILE A 128 -8.59 -11.50 -9.41
C ILE A 128 -8.56 -12.07 -10.82
N ASP A 129 -9.44 -13.04 -11.11
CA ASP A 129 -9.53 -13.68 -12.42
C ASP A 129 -9.91 -12.68 -13.52
N GLU A 130 -10.75 -11.70 -13.21
CA GLU A 130 -11.15 -10.63 -14.14
C GLU A 130 -10.06 -9.55 -14.35
N LEU A 131 -9.25 -9.26 -13.32
CA LEU A 131 -8.11 -8.34 -13.44
C LEU A 131 -6.90 -8.99 -14.11
N SER A 132 -6.80 -10.31 -14.05
CA SER A 132 -5.76 -11.10 -14.68
C SER A 132 -6.07 -11.22 -16.17
N ASP A 133 -5.80 -10.16 -16.94
CA ASP A 133 -5.91 -10.17 -18.39
C ASP A 133 -5.15 -11.38 -18.96
N LYS A 134 -5.88 -12.39 -19.46
CA LYS A 134 -5.31 -13.52 -20.24
C LYS A 134 -4.91 -13.09 -21.67
N ALA A 135 -4.56 -11.82 -21.86
CA ALA A 135 -4.27 -11.27 -23.17
C ALA A 135 -2.90 -11.76 -23.68
N ASP A 136 -2.95 -12.66 -24.65
CA ASP A 136 -1.95 -12.93 -25.70
C ASP A 136 -0.50 -13.15 -25.27
N GLY A 137 -0.19 -14.36 -24.80
CA GLY A 137 1.11 -15.00 -25.03
C GLY A 137 2.33 -14.44 -24.30
N GLU A 138 2.26 -13.25 -23.72
CA GLU A 138 3.28 -12.74 -22.81
C GLU A 138 3.06 -13.37 -21.43
N LYS A 139 4.10 -14.05 -20.93
CA LYS A 139 4.17 -14.54 -19.55
C LYS A 139 4.27 -13.35 -18.59
N GLY A 140 3.26 -12.49 -18.55
CA GLY A 140 3.10 -11.48 -17.53
C GLY A 140 2.92 -12.18 -16.19
N GLU A 141 3.67 -11.75 -15.20
CA GLU A 141 3.62 -12.23 -13.82
C GLU A 141 2.31 -11.84 -13.09
N GLY A 142 1.13 -12.02 -13.69
CA GLY A 142 -0.18 -11.46 -13.30
C GLY A 142 -0.49 -11.36 -11.79
N GLY A 143 -1.36 -10.43 -11.42
CA GLY A 143 -1.81 -10.22 -10.05
C GLY A 143 -2.50 -8.88 -9.84
N CYS A 144 -2.89 -8.61 -8.60
CA CYS A 144 -3.56 -7.38 -8.19
C CYS A 144 -2.96 -6.81 -6.89
N PHE A 145 -3.10 -5.50 -6.72
CA PHE A 145 -2.96 -4.85 -5.42
C PHE A 145 -4.31 -4.90 -4.70
N VAL A 146 -4.29 -5.03 -3.36
CA VAL A 146 -5.52 -5.06 -2.56
C VAL A 146 -5.49 -3.96 -1.49
N LYS A 147 -6.64 -3.30 -1.31
CA LYS A 147 -6.93 -2.44 -0.16
C LYS A 147 -8.37 -2.60 0.31
N LEU A 148 -8.68 -2.04 1.48
CA LEU A 148 -10.06 -1.70 1.85
C LEU A 148 -10.43 -0.33 1.25
N SER A 149 -11.61 0.18 1.58
CA SER A 149 -12.09 1.52 1.17
C SER A 149 -11.06 2.63 1.45
N SER A 150 -10.43 2.61 2.63
CA SER A 150 -9.46 3.61 3.08
C SER A 150 -8.00 3.16 2.93
N ARG A 151 -7.60 2.02 3.51
CA ARG A 151 -6.19 1.62 3.63
C ARG A 151 -5.91 0.21 3.10
N SER A 152 -4.66 -0.01 2.67
CA SER A 152 -4.15 -1.34 2.29
C SER A 152 -3.50 -2.08 3.47
N PRO A 153 -3.55 -3.42 3.51
CA PRO A 153 -2.99 -4.25 4.58
C PRO A 153 -1.46 -4.39 4.49
N LYS A 154 -0.71 -3.28 4.35
CA LYS A 154 0.74 -3.33 4.08
C LYS A 154 1.53 -4.00 5.19
N ASP A 155 1.09 -3.82 6.43
CA ASP A 155 1.68 -4.42 7.63
C ASP A 155 1.57 -5.96 7.65
N ALA A 156 0.61 -6.54 6.92
CA ALA A 156 0.50 -7.98 6.79
C ALA A 156 1.65 -8.62 6.00
N ALA A 157 2.31 -7.87 5.10
CA ALA A 157 3.42 -8.38 4.30
C ALA A 157 4.58 -8.85 5.18
N ALA A 158 4.94 -8.06 6.20
CA ALA A 158 5.97 -8.42 7.18
C ALA A 158 5.57 -9.65 8.03
N ARG A 159 4.27 -9.84 8.31
CA ARG A 159 3.75 -10.97 9.12
C ARG A 159 3.57 -12.26 8.32
N SER A 160 3.45 -12.16 7.00
CA SER A 160 3.09 -13.27 6.14
C SER A 160 4.25 -14.21 5.80
N GLY A 161 5.50 -13.75 5.94
CA GLY A 161 6.71 -14.43 5.44
C GLY A 161 6.97 -14.24 3.94
N VAL A 162 6.02 -13.62 3.21
CA VAL A 162 6.15 -13.36 1.77
C VAL A 162 7.24 -12.32 1.51
N PHE A 163 7.26 -11.24 2.30
CA PHE A 163 8.32 -10.23 2.22
C PHE A 163 9.72 -10.84 2.42
N GLU A 164 9.88 -11.70 3.43
CA GLU A 164 11.16 -12.38 3.70
C GLU A 164 11.66 -13.15 2.46
N SER A 165 10.75 -13.82 1.76
CA SER A 165 11.07 -14.61 0.58
C SER A 165 11.55 -13.75 -0.59
N TYR A 166 10.90 -12.60 -0.82
CA TYR A 166 11.32 -11.62 -1.83
C TYR A 166 12.67 -10.99 -1.46
N TYR A 167 12.80 -10.49 -0.23
CA TYR A 167 14.03 -9.85 0.23
C TYR A 167 15.23 -10.81 0.17
N ALA A 168 15.07 -12.05 0.63
CA ALA A 168 16.13 -13.06 0.57
C ALA A 168 16.52 -13.43 -0.86
N ARG A 169 15.56 -13.41 -1.81
CA ARG A 169 15.85 -13.69 -3.22
C ARG A 169 16.65 -12.56 -3.86
N GLU A 170 16.24 -11.31 -3.66
CA GLU A 170 16.94 -10.15 -4.22
C GLU A 170 18.33 -9.98 -3.60
N LEU A 171 18.47 -10.23 -2.30
CA LEU A 171 19.76 -10.22 -1.64
C LEU A 171 20.73 -11.27 -2.20
N ARG A 172 20.23 -12.47 -2.54
CA ARG A 172 21.05 -13.50 -3.21
C ARG A 172 21.50 -13.05 -4.60
N ARG A 173 20.58 -12.51 -5.41
CA ARG A 173 20.88 -12.02 -6.76
C ARG A 173 22.00 -10.98 -6.75
N ILE A 174 21.88 -9.97 -5.90
CA ILE A 174 22.88 -8.88 -5.80
C ILE A 174 24.26 -9.40 -5.41
N ARG A 175 24.33 -10.41 -4.53
CA ARG A 175 25.59 -11.06 -4.17
C ARG A 175 26.20 -11.84 -5.32
N GLU A 176 25.37 -12.58 -6.07
CA GLU A 176 25.80 -13.32 -7.26
C GLU A 176 26.34 -12.39 -8.35
N ASP A 177 25.74 -11.20 -8.49
CA ASP A 177 26.15 -10.15 -9.42
C ASP A 177 27.38 -9.35 -8.93
N GLY A 178 27.82 -9.54 -7.68
CA GLY A 178 28.95 -8.84 -7.09
C GLY A 178 28.71 -7.34 -6.86
N GLU A 179 27.45 -6.89 -6.79
CA GLU A 179 27.10 -5.50 -6.50
C GLU A 179 27.41 -5.14 -5.04
N ASP A 180 27.89 -3.91 -4.81
CA ASP A 180 28.10 -3.39 -3.45
C ASP A 180 26.76 -3.16 -2.75
N LEU A 181 26.67 -3.61 -1.50
CA LEU A 181 25.45 -3.59 -0.70
C LEU A 181 25.50 -2.44 0.32
N ASP A 182 25.58 -1.22 -0.19
CA ASP A 182 25.51 -0.01 0.63
C ASP A 182 24.12 0.16 1.28
N GLU A 183 24.01 1.06 2.26
CA GLU A 183 22.75 1.29 3.00
C GLU A 183 21.59 1.66 2.06
N GLN A 184 21.84 2.44 1.01
CA GLN A 184 20.82 2.88 0.07
C GLN A 184 20.35 1.72 -0.82
N ARG A 185 21.26 0.84 -1.23
CA ARG A 185 20.93 -0.36 -1.99
C ARG A 185 20.10 -1.33 -1.15
N LYS A 186 20.44 -1.51 0.13
CA LYS A 186 19.61 -2.30 1.07
C LYS A 186 18.19 -1.75 1.19
N LEU A 187 18.07 -0.44 1.39
CA LEU A 187 16.77 0.21 1.48
C LEU A 187 15.96 0.08 0.19
N TRP A 188 16.63 0.19 -0.97
CA TRP A 188 16.00 -0.03 -2.27
C TRP A 188 15.41 -1.43 -2.40
N ILE A 189 16.20 -2.47 -2.09
CA ILE A 189 15.75 -3.88 -2.13
C ILE A 189 14.58 -4.08 -1.17
N LEU A 190 14.64 -3.45 0.01
CA LEU A 190 13.57 -3.51 1.01
C LEU A 190 12.27 -2.97 0.42
N CYS A 191 12.28 -1.77 -0.15
CA CYS A 191 11.10 -1.14 -0.75
C CYS A 191 10.56 -1.93 -1.96
N GLU A 192 11.44 -2.45 -2.83
CA GLU A 192 11.02 -3.30 -3.95
C GLU A 192 10.39 -4.61 -3.47
N SER A 193 10.97 -5.23 -2.45
CA SER A 193 10.46 -6.47 -1.86
C SER A 193 9.13 -6.25 -1.12
N GLU A 194 8.96 -5.09 -0.47
CA GLU A 194 7.68 -4.66 0.09
C GLU A 194 6.63 -4.56 -1.00
N GLY A 195 6.91 -3.80 -2.07
CA GLY A 195 6.01 -3.68 -3.22
C GLY A 195 5.63 -5.05 -3.77
N ALA A 196 6.61 -5.91 -4.04
CA ALA A 196 6.37 -7.26 -4.56
C ALA A 196 5.52 -8.13 -3.62
N ALA A 197 5.66 -7.98 -2.30
CA ALA A 197 4.86 -8.70 -1.31
C ALA A 197 3.38 -8.27 -1.27
N LEU A 198 3.05 -7.09 -1.81
CA LEU A 198 1.69 -6.57 -1.91
C LEU A 198 0.99 -6.95 -3.23
N ARG A 199 1.62 -7.80 -4.04
CA ARG A 199 1.06 -8.36 -5.27
C ARG A 199 0.39 -9.70 -5.00
N PHE A 200 -0.94 -9.71 -5.00
CA PHE A 200 -1.75 -10.89 -4.74
C PHE A 200 -2.16 -11.60 -6.03
N ARG A 201 -2.25 -12.93 -5.98
CA ARG A 201 -2.59 -13.78 -7.14
C ARG A 201 -3.75 -14.75 -6.89
N ASP A 202 -4.19 -14.85 -5.64
CA ASP A 202 -5.23 -15.78 -5.23
C ASP A 202 -5.96 -15.22 -4.01
N ALA A 203 -7.22 -15.62 -3.84
CA ALA A 203 -8.06 -15.13 -2.76
C ALA A 203 -7.56 -15.56 -1.37
N ALA A 204 -6.87 -16.69 -1.26
CA ALA A 204 -6.36 -17.17 0.03
C ALA A 204 -5.30 -16.21 0.58
N SER A 205 -4.36 -15.80 -0.27
CA SER A 205 -3.34 -14.82 0.04
C SER A 205 -3.94 -13.47 0.43
N VAL A 206 -5.01 -13.04 -0.24
CA VAL A 206 -5.73 -11.81 0.10
C VAL A 206 -6.41 -11.90 1.46
N VAL A 207 -7.24 -12.92 1.68
CA VAL A 207 -7.95 -13.11 2.96
C VAL A 207 -6.96 -13.22 4.11
N ARG A 208 -5.86 -13.94 3.91
CA ARG A 208 -4.78 -14.04 4.90
C ARG A 208 -4.18 -12.67 5.21
N ALA A 209 -3.91 -11.83 4.20
CA ALA A 209 -3.40 -10.49 4.43
C ALA A 209 -4.39 -9.59 5.18
N LEU A 210 -5.68 -9.65 4.85
CA LEU A 210 -6.72 -8.90 5.55
C LEU A 210 -6.77 -9.26 7.04
N VAL A 211 -6.71 -10.57 7.35
CA VAL A 211 -6.76 -11.06 8.74
C VAL A 211 -5.48 -10.82 9.52
N LEU A 212 -4.32 -10.76 8.85
CA LEU A 212 -3.04 -10.44 9.51
C LEU A 212 -2.81 -8.95 9.72
N SER A 213 -3.63 -8.07 9.13
CA SER A 213 -3.40 -6.63 9.17
C SER A 213 -4.06 -5.95 10.37
N GLU A 214 -3.25 -5.26 11.18
CA GLU A 214 -3.72 -4.38 12.23
C GLU A 214 -4.48 -3.18 11.64
N ARG A 215 -4.05 -2.65 10.49
CA ARG A 215 -4.76 -1.56 9.81
C ARG A 215 -6.20 -1.97 9.46
N VAL A 216 -6.37 -3.18 8.94
CA VAL A 216 -7.69 -3.75 8.65
C VAL A 216 -8.51 -3.92 9.94
N TRP A 217 -7.90 -4.42 11.01
CA TRP A 217 -8.57 -4.51 12.32
C TRP A 217 -9.04 -3.13 12.83
N GLN A 218 -8.21 -2.09 12.71
CA GLN A 218 -8.56 -0.72 13.08
C GLN A 218 -9.72 -0.18 12.23
N ASP A 219 -9.65 -0.35 10.90
CA ASP A 219 -10.69 0.10 9.96
C ASP A 219 -12.03 -0.61 10.25
N MET A 220 -12.01 -1.93 10.44
CA MET A 220 -13.22 -2.70 10.78
C MET A 220 -13.77 -2.32 12.16
N THR A 221 -12.91 -2.08 13.15
CA THR A 221 -13.33 -1.60 14.49
C THR A 221 -14.09 -0.29 14.39
N LEU A 222 -13.60 0.65 13.57
CA LEU A 222 -14.25 1.95 13.37
C LEU A 222 -15.57 1.78 12.61
N ALA A 223 -15.57 1.06 11.48
CA ALA A 223 -16.76 0.85 10.67
C ALA A 223 -17.89 0.12 11.43
N LEU A 224 -17.55 -0.85 12.28
CA LEU A 224 -18.53 -1.61 13.08
C LEU A 224 -19.18 -0.80 14.21
N ARG A 225 -18.66 0.40 14.55
CA ARG A 225 -19.34 1.33 15.47
C ARG A 225 -20.55 2.02 14.83
N HIS A 226 -20.59 2.05 13.49
CA HIS A 226 -21.63 2.68 12.68
C HIS A 226 -22.20 1.70 11.64
N PRO A 227 -22.76 0.54 12.07
CA PRO A 227 -23.22 -0.49 11.15
C PRO A 227 -24.33 -0.02 10.20
N GLU A 228 -25.08 1.01 10.56
CA GLU A 228 -26.09 1.65 9.72
C GLU A 228 -25.51 2.33 8.47
N ASN A 229 -24.22 2.69 8.49
CA ASN A 229 -23.49 3.33 7.40
C ASN A 229 -22.51 2.38 6.70
N TRP A 230 -22.74 1.07 6.82
CA TRP A 230 -21.81 0.07 6.31
C TRP A 230 -21.72 0.09 4.77
N GLN A 231 -20.58 0.55 4.25
CA GLN A 231 -20.26 0.59 2.81
C GLN A 231 -18.82 0.11 2.54
N GLN A 232 -18.39 -0.92 3.26
CA GLN A 232 -17.02 -1.42 3.18
C GLN A 232 -16.86 -2.39 2.00
N ASN A 233 -15.72 -2.29 1.31
CA ASN A 233 -15.37 -3.17 0.21
C ASN A 233 -13.93 -3.70 0.35
N VAL A 234 -13.69 -4.91 -0.16
CA VAL A 234 -12.34 -5.31 -0.57
C VAL A 234 -12.12 -4.81 -1.99
N ILE A 235 -11.15 -3.94 -2.15
CA ILE A 235 -10.82 -3.26 -3.39
C ILE A 235 -9.64 -3.98 -4.04
N LEU A 236 -9.84 -4.49 -5.25
CA LEU A 236 -8.80 -5.14 -6.04
C LEU A 236 -8.45 -4.25 -7.22
N ARG A 237 -7.17 -3.97 -7.40
CA ARG A 237 -6.67 -3.10 -8.45
C ARG A 237 -5.67 -3.85 -9.30
N LYS A 238 -5.77 -3.72 -10.62
CA LYS A 238 -4.78 -4.29 -11.55
C LYS A 238 -3.39 -3.87 -11.10
N TRP A 239 -2.48 -4.84 -11.00
CA TRP A 239 -1.10 -4.55 -10.64
C TRP A 239 -0.43 -3.74 -11.75
N GLU A 240 0.13 -2.59 -11.38
CA GLU A 240 0.91 -1.73 -12.26
C GLU A 240 2.37 -1.71 -11.78
N PRO A 241 3.36 -1.90 -12.66
CA PRO A 241 4.77 -1.96 -12.28
C PRO A 241 5.37 -0.54 -12.10
N VAL A 242 4.81 0.23 -11.16
CA VAL A 242 5.33 1.55 -10.81
C VAL A 242 6.69 1.36 -10.11
N PRO A 243 7.78 1.96 -10.61
CA PRO A 243 9.04 1.94 -9.89
C PRO A 243 8.89 2.64 -8.53
N ILE A 244 9.44 2.04 -7.48
CA ILE A 244 9.34 2.52 -6.09
C ILE A 244 9.84 3.97 -5.91
N ASP A 245 10.76 4.41 -6.74
CA ASP A 245 11.29 5.78 -6.72
C ASP A 245 10.49 6.77 -7.56
N MET A 246 9.44 6.29 -8.24
CA MET A 246 8.58 7.04 -9.14
C MET A 246 7.15 7.16 -8.61
N GLU A 247 6.97 6.97 -7.32
CA GLU A 247 5.77 7.38 -6.60
C GLU A 247 5.95 8.81 -6.05
N PHE A 248 4.92 9.64 -6.20
CA PHE A 248 4.93 11.03 -5.77
C PHE A 248 3.67 11.35 -4.98
N ARG A 249 3.84 12.18 -3.95
CA ARG A 249 2.74 12.83 -3.24
C ARG A 249 2.58 14.26 -3.73
N THR A 250 1.37 14.59 -4.17
CA THR A 250 1.04 15.88 -4.77
C THR A 250 -0.05 16.58 -3.98
N PHE A 251 0.12 17.87 -3.76
CA PHE A 251 -0.80 18.71 -2.99
C PHE A 251 -1.62 19.57 -3.95
N VAL A 252 -2.93 19.59 -3.73
CA VAL A 252 -3.89 20.38 -4.51
C VAL A 252 -4.62 21.30 -3.58
N PHE A 253 -4.63 22.59 -3.91
CA PHE A 253 -5.35 23.61 -3.18
C PHE A 253 -5.96 24.63 -4.15
N GLU A 254 -7.21 25.01 -3.92
CA GLU A 254 -8.03 25.82 -4.83
C GLU A 254 -7.98 25.32 -6.29
N GLY A 255 -7.96 23.99 -6.46
CA GLY A 255 -7.91 23.32 -7.75
C GLY A 255 -6.62 23.48 -8.53
N LYS A 256 -5.54 23.90 -7.87
CA LYS A 256 -4.20 24.01 -8.45
C LYS A 256 -3.26 23.02 -7.79
N MET A 257 -2.38 22.43 -8.59
CA MET A 257 -1.27 21.64 -8.10
C MET A 257 -0.21 22.57 -7.50
N THR A 258 0.00 22.51 -6.18
CA THR A 258 0.86 23.44 -5.43
C THR A 258 2.19 22.82 -5.03
N ALA A 259 2.25 21.52 -4.75
CA ALA A 259 3.51 20.89 -4.38
C ALA A 259 3.57 19.43 -4.86
N ILE A 260 4.77 18.96 -5.17
CA ILE A 260 5.06 17.57 -5.55
C ILE A 260 6.26 17.12 -4.72
N SER A 261 6.11 16.01 -3.99
CA SER A 261 7.18 15.37 -3.23
C SER A 261 7.43 13.97 -3.77
N GLN A 262 8.68 13.55 -3.85
CA GLN A 262 9.02 12.12 -3.88
C GLN A 262 8.35 11.42 -2.68
N TYR A 263 7.65 10.32 -2.94
CA TYR A 263 6.93 9.58 -1.89
C TYR A 263 7.88 8.76 -1.03
N ALA A 264 8.75 7.95 -1.65
CA ALA A 264 9.80 7.19 -0.98
C ALA A 264 11.02 8.07 -0.66
N TYR A 265 10.80 9.15 0.10
CA TYR A 265 11.81 10.19 0.37
C TYR A 265 13.02 9.73 1.20
N GLN A 266 13.00 8.51 1.73
CA GLN A 266 14.17 7.88 2.36
C GLN A 266 15.21 7.42 1.32
N LEU A 267 14.79 7.24 0.07
CA LEU A 267 15.64 6.80 -1.03
C LEU A 267 16.20 7.97 -1.81
N TYR A 268 17.49 7.88 -2.12
CA TYR A 268 18.09 8.68 -3.18
C TYR A 268 17.79 8.03 -4.54
N SER A 269 17.09 8.74 -5.42
CA SER A 269 16.87 8.30 -6.80
C SER A 269 17.81 9.05 -7.75
N PRO A 270 18.76 8.35 -8.41
CA PRO A 270 19.59 8.97 -9.45
C PRO A 270 18.73 9.57 -10.57
N ARG A 271 17.63 8.89 -10.93
CA ARG A 271 16.68 9.31 -11.95
C ARG A 271 15.99 10.63 -11.60
N LEU A 272 15.52 10.80 -10.36
CA LEU A 272 14.89 12.06 -9.95
C LEU A 272 15.87 13.22 -9.73
N ASN A 273 17.17 12.90 -9.59
CA ASN A 273 18.23 13.88 -9.51
C ASN A 273 18.73 14.35 -10.87
N ASP A 274 18.41 13.62 -11.94
CA ASP A 274 18.52 14.09 -13.31
C ASP A 274 17.38 15.09 -13.61
N PRO A 275 17.68 16.37 -13.92
CA PRO A 275 16.66 17.38 -14.16
C PRO A 275 15.69 17.04 -15.31
N ALA A 276 16.18 16.43 -16.39
CA ALA A 276 15.36 16.12 -17.56
C ALA A 276 14.38 14.98 -17.28
N GLN A 277 14.83 13.96 -16.53
CA GLN A 277 13.97 12.85 -16.12
C GLN A 277 12.94 13.31 -15.08
N ARG A 278 13.34 14.17 -14.14
CA ARG A 278 12.41 14.78 -13.18
C ARG A 278 11.35 15.64 -13.88
N GLU A 279 11.74 16.47 -14.84
CA GLU A 279 10.81 17.29 -15.61
C GLU A 279 9.82 16.44 -16.41
N SER A 280 10.29 15.34 -17.01
CA SER A 280 9.43 14.38 -17.72
C SER A 280 8.35 13.77 -16.80
N ALA A 281 8.73 13.40 -15.57
CA ALA A 281 7.79 12.87 -14.59
C ALA A 281 6.76 13.92 -14.13
N VAL A 282 7.22 15.14 -13.85
CA VAL A 282 6.35 16.27 -13.46
C VAL A 282 5.38 16.63 -14.59
N SER A 283 5.85 16.64 -15.84
CA SER A 283 5.02 16.90 -17.01
C SER A 283 3.90 15.87 -17.14
N ALA A 284 4.23 14.56 -17.05
CA ALA A 284 3.24 13.49 -17.10
C ALA A 284 2.17 13.61 -15.99
N MET A 285 2.57 14.01 -14.77
CA MET A 285 1.63 14.25 -13.67
C MET A 285 0.74 15.47 -13.92
N LYS A 286 1.29 16.58 -14.44
CA LYS A 286 0.51 17.78 -14.80
C LYS A 286 -0.53 17.46 -15.88
N ASP A 287 -0.13 16.71 -16.91
CA ASP A 287 -1.01 16.30 -18.01
C ASP A 287 -2.16 15.41 -17.52
N LEU A 288 -1.86 14.48 -16.61
CA LEU A 288 -2.89 13.65 -16.00
C LEU A 288 -3.79 14.46 -15.07
N PHE A 289 -3.21 15.33 -14.23
CA PHE A 289 -3.96 16.18 -13.29
C PHE A 289 -4.98 17.06 -13.99
N ALA A 290 -4.62 17.67 -15.13
CA ALA A 290 -5.55 18.49 -15.90
C ALA A 290 -6.83 17.74 -16.30
N LYS A 291 -6.72 16.42 -16.54
CA LYS A 291 -7.86 15.54 -16.88
C LYS A 291 -8.58 15.05 -15.63
N LEU A 292 -7.84 14.64 -14.60
CA LEU A 292 -8.38 14.20 -13.32
C LEU A 292 -9.24 15.27 -12.66
N TRP A 293 -8.79 16.52 -12.71
CA TRP A 293 -9.43 17.63 -12.02
C TRP A 293 -10.84 17.92 -12.56
N LEU A 294 -11.10 17.60 -13.83
CA LEU A 294 -12.45 17.69 -14.41
C LEU A 294 -13.44 16.74 -13.72
N ILE A 295 -12.96 15.68 -13.09
CA ILE A 295 -13.77 14.67 -12.38
C ILE A 295 -13.73 14.92 -10.86
N LEU A 296 -12.57 15.27 -10.32
CA LEU A 296 -12.36 15.38 -8.86
C LEU A 296 -12.78 16.73 -8.26
N SER A 297 -12.91 17.79 -9.07
CA SER A 297 -13.13 19.15 -8.56
C SER A 297 -14.39 19.31 -7.72
N GLU A 298 -15.49 18.67 -8.13
CA GLU A 298 -16.75 18.69 -7.40
C GLU A 298 -16.66 17.93 -6.06
N THR A 299 -16.05 16.74 -6.08
CA THR A 299 -15.95 15.86 -4.91
C THR A 299 -15.09 16.47 -3.79
N PHE A 300 -13.99 17.14 -4.13
CA PHE A 300 -12.99 17.56 -3.15
C PHE A 300 -12.97 19.06 -2.85
N SER A 301 -13.95 19.84 -3.34
CA SER A 301 -14.11 21.26 -3.02
C SER A 301 -12.82 22.08 -3.18
N GLY A 302 -12.02 21.76 -4.20
CA GLY A 302 -10.77 22.47 -4.47
C GLY A 302 -9.53 21.98 -3.72
N LYS A 303 -9.61 21.05 -2.76
CA LYS A 303 -8.43 20.65 -1.96
C LYS A 303 -8.34 19.14 -1.75
N CYS A 304 -7.18 18.56 -2.04
CA CYS A 304 -6.88 17.15 -1.77
C CYS A 304 -5.37 16.90 -1.84
N VAL A 305 -4.95 15.70 -1.45
CA VAL A 305 -3.61 15.18 -1.70
C VAL A 305 -3.74 13.99 -2.64
N LEU A 306 -2.96 13.98 -3.73
CA LEU A 306 -2.98 12.95 -4.76
C LEU A 306 -1.65 12.21 -4.76
N ASP A 307 -1.69 10.89 -4.61
CA ASP A 307 -0.51 10.06 -4.80
C ASP A 307 -0.49 9.55 -6.24
N PHE A 308 0.58 9.86 -6.98
CA PHE A 308 0.78 9.45 -8.36
C PHE A 308 1.88 8.39 -8.46
N GLY A 309 1.70 7.45 -9.38
CA GLY A 309 2.76 6.58 -9.86
C GLY A 309 3.12 6.99 -11.28
N VAL A 310 4.42 7.09 -11.59
CA VAL A 310 4.89 7.43 -12.93
C VAL A 310 5.72 6.29 -13.50
N ILE A 311 5.33 5.81 -14.66
CA ILE A 311 5.98 4.70 -15.35
C ILE A 311 6.80 5.29 -16.50
N PRO A 312 8.13 5.24 -16.42
CA PRO A 312 8.99 5.68 -17.51
C PRO A 312 8.84 4.75 -18.73
N PRO A 313 9.14 5.24 -19.94
CA PRO A 313 9.17 4.39 -21.13
C PRO A 313 10.21 3.28 -20.96
N ASN A 314 9.89 2.08 -21.44
CA ASN A 314 10.86 0.98 -21.48
C ASN A 314 12.05 1.40 -22.37
N PRO A 315 13.31 1.09 -22.01
CA PRO A 315 14.48 1.35 -22.87
C PRO A 315 14.34 0.83 -24.31
N SER A 316 13.53 -0.21 -24.55
CA SER A 316 13.24 -0.74 -25.89
C SER A 316 12.10 -0.01 -26.63
N SER A 317 11.46 0.96 -26.00
CA SER A 317 10.37 1.73 -26.59
C SER A 317 10.89 2.69 -27.66
N LYS A 318 9.99 3.22 -28.49
CA LYS A 318 10.33 4.28 -29.45
C LYS A 318 10.89 5.50 -28.69
N PRO A 319 11.85 6.25 -29.26
CA PRO A 319 12.49 7.41 -28.61
C PRO A 319 11.50 8.44 -28.03
N ASP A 320 10.35 8.64 -28.70
CA ASP A 320 9.34 9.63 -28.32
C ASP A 320 8.21 9.07 -27.45
N THR A 321 8.40 7.87 -26.86
CA THR A 321 7.38 7.27 -26.00
C THR A 321 7.28 8.10 -24.70
N PRO A 322 6.13 8.72 -24.40
CA PRO A 322 6.01 9.57 -23.22
C PRO A 322 5.96 8.73 -21.94
N TRP A 323 6.30 9.37 -20.83
CA TRP A 323 6.10 8.81 -19.50
C TRP A 323 4.61 8.72 -19.21
N ARG A 324 4.16 7.67 -18.51
CA ARG A 324 2.76 7.49 -18.14
C ARG A 324 2.58 7.74 -16.64
N ALA A 325 1.82 8.76 -16.27
CA ALA A 325 1.34 8.92 -14.90
C ALA A 325 0.04 8.11 -14.71
N ILE A 326 -0.18 7.64 -13.48
CA ILE A 326 -1.43 7.05 -13.00
C ILE A 326 -1.73 7.57 -11.60
N LEU A 327 -3.01 7.75 -11.27
CA LEU A 327 -3.44 8.07 -9.91
C LEU A 327 -3.45 6.80 -9.05
N ILE A 328 -2.73 6.81 -7.94
CA ILE A 328 -2.66 5.72 -6.97
C ILE A 328 -3.67 5.92 -5.86
N GLU A 329 -3.72 7.11 -5.26
CA GLU A 329 -4.56 7.36 -4.09
C GLU A 329 -4.99 8.82 -4.01
N VAL A 330 -6.17 9.06 -3.42
CA VAL A 330 -6.63 10.39 -3.02
C VAL A 330 -6.72 10.40 -1.50
N ASN A 331 -6.13 11.41 -0.90
CA ASN A 331 -6.09 11.62 0.55
C ASN A 331 -6.66 13.01 0.88
N PRO A 332 -7.19 13.21 2.09
CA PRO A 332 -7.64 14.53 2.52
C PRO A 332 -6.46 15.51 2.61
N PHE A 333 -6.75 16.79 2.35
CA PHE A 333 -5.79 17.88 2.53
C PHE A 333 -5.74 18.29 4.01
N GLU A 334 -5.15 17.43 4.84
CA GLU A 334 -5.09 17.62 6.30
C GLU A 334 -3.77 17.13 6.87
N GLU A 335 -3.40 17.58 8.07
CA GLU A 335 -2.13 17.24 8.74
C GLU A 335 -1.99 15.74 9.08
N THR A 336 -3.09 15.00 9.00
CA THR A 336 -3.12 13.54 9.16
C THR A 336 -2.57 12.79 7.95
N THR A 337 -2.54 13.43 6.77
CA THR A 337 -1.86 12.91 5.57
C THR A 337 -0.37 13.26 5.65
N ASP A 338 0.54 12.29 5.55
CA ASP A 338 1.99 12.56 5.64
C ASP A 338 2.45 13.64 4.61
N GLY A 339 3.22 14.63 5.06
CA GLY A 339 3.70 15.75 4.22
C GLY A 339 4.86 15.39 3.28
N ALA A 340 5.42 14.18 3.42
CA ALA A 340 6.64 13.71 2.78
C ALA A 340 7.82 14.67 2.99
N LEU A 341 8.33 15.29 1.93
CA LEU A 341 9.41 16.28 2.00
C LEU A 341 8.92 17.71 2.36
N PHE A 342 7.64 17.89 2.68
CA PHE A 342 7.06 19.15 3.15
C PHE A 342 6.56 19.05 4.58
N SER A 343 6.60 20.17 5.29
CA SER A 343 6.05 20.29 6.64
C SER A 343 4.69 21.00 6.63
N TRP A 344 3.63 20.31 7.08
CA TRP A 344 2.31 20.93 7.25
C TRP A 344 2.33 22.18 8.14
N THR A 345 3.13 22.16 9.21
CA THR A 345 3.17 23.26 10.18
C THR A 345 4.05 24.42 9.74
N LYS A 346 5.22 24.13 9.14
CA LYS A 346 6.19 25.17 8.76
C LYS A 346 5.99 25.69 7.34
N GLU A 347 5.34 24.92 6.48
CA GLU A 347 5.31 25.15 5.04
C GLU A 347 3.89 25.11 4.46
N ARG A 348 2.87 25.29 5.32
CA ARG A 348 1.47 25.38 4.90
C ARG A 348 1.25 26.35 3.74
N GLY A 349 1.92 27.51 3.76
CA GLY A 349 1.82 28.49 2.68
C GLY A 349 2.32 27.97 1.33
N ILE A 350 3.26 27.02 1.28
CA ILE A 350 3.66 26.35 0.03
C ILE A 350 2.58 25.37 -0.41
N LEU A 351 2.06 24.55 0.53
CA LEU A 351 1.02 23.56 0.24
C LEU A 351 -0.29 24.22 -0.22
N GLU A 352 -0.58 25.43 0.24
CA GLU A 352 -1.76 26.22 -0.13
C GLU A 352 -1.52 27.16 -1.32
N GLY A 353 -0.31 27.21 -1.90
CA GLY A 353 -0.03 28.08 -3.05
C GLY A 353 0.07 29.58 -2.72
N LYS A 354 0.34 29.95 -1.47
CA LYS A 354 0.29 31.32 -0.94
C LYS A 354 1.66 31.99 -0.79
N LYS A 355 2.76 31.28 -1.04
CA LYS A 355 4.11 31.87 -1.04
C LYS A 355 4.38 32.54 -2.39
N GLU A 356 4.47 33.88 -2.41
CA GLU A 356 4.54 34.70 -3.63
C GLU A 356 5.83 34.49 -4.45
N ASP A 357 6.97 34.29 -3.79
CA ASP A 357 8.29 34.16 -4.44
C ASP A 357 8.62 32.72 -4.88
N LEU A 358 7.61 31.88 -5.13
CA LEU A 358 7.81 30.47 -5.46
C LEU A 358 7.08 30.09 -6.75
N GLU A 359 7.77 29.38 -7.64
CA GLU A 359 7.15 28.76 -8.80
C GLU A 359 6.37 27.50 -8.39
N TYR A 360 5.16 27.36 -8.91
CA TYR A 360 4.26 26.25 -8.61
C TYR A 360 4.12 25.28 -9.79
N PRO A 361 4.04 23.96 -9.54
CA PRO A 361 4.16 23.32 -8.23
C PRO A 361 5.60 23.34 -7.71
N ALA A 362 5.77 23.49 -6.40
CA ALA A 362 7.06 23.32 -5.75
C ALA A 362 7.43 21.83 -5.76
N VAL A 363 8.57 21.48 -6.38
CA VAL A 363 9.00 20.09 -6.52
C VAL A 363 10.13 19.78 -5.53
N ARG A 364 9.99 18.70 -4.76
CA ARG A 364 11.05 18.20 -3.85
C ARG A 364 11.33 16.73 -4.06
N VAL A 365 12.62 16.42 -4.12
CA VAL A 365 13.16 15.07 -4.21
C VAL A 365 14.33 14.94 -3.24
N THR A 366 14.73 13.72 -2.91
CA THR A 366 15.91 13.50 -2.07
C THR A 366 17.18 13.73 -2.89
N GLU A 367 17.82 14.88 -2.65
CA GLU A 367 18.96 15.35 -3.45
C GLU A 367 20.28 14.64 -3.16
N THR A 368 20.39 13.99 -2.00
CA THR A 368 21.61 13.32 -1.56
C THR A 368 21.29 12.02 -0.84
N LYS A 369 22.20 11.04 -0.94
CA LYS A 369 22.15 9.83 -0.14
C LYS A 369 22.20 10.21 1.35
N ARG A 370 21.16 9.85 2.10
CA ARG A 370 21.12 10.07 3.56
C ARG A 370 21.57 8.80 4.26
N GLY A 371 22.55 8.93 5.17
CA GLY A 371 22.90 7.87 6.10
C GLY A 371 21.84 7.72 7.19
N GLY A 372 21.67 6.51 7.73
CA GLY A 372 20.67 6.22 8.76
C GLY A 372 19.23 6.13 8.23
N ALA A 373 19.02 6.04 6.92
CA ALA A 373 17.71 5.85 6.33
C ALA A 373 17.08 4.51 6.77
N LEU A 374 17.90 3.48 7.01
CA LEU A 374 17.42 2.22 7.59
C LEU A 374 16.87 2.41 9.01
N ALA A 375 17.31 3.43 9.76
CA ALA A 375 16.78 3.70 11.10
C ALA A 375 15.29 4.13 11.06
N MET A 376 14.80 4.62 9.92
CA MET A 376 13.40 5.01 9.71
C MET A 376 12.51 3.85 9.27
N VAL A 377 13.09 2.70 8.91
CA VAL A 377 12.33 1.49 8.55
C VAL A 377 11.56 1.00 9.78
N PRO A 378 10.28 0.60 9.65
CA PRO A 378 9.51 0.12 10.79
C PRO A 378 10.14 -1.15 11.38
N LYS A 379 10.10 -1.28 12.70
CA LYS A 379 10.86 -2.31 13.42
C LYS A 379 10.55 -3.75 12.96
N GLY A 380 9.29 -4.08 12.66
CA GLY A 380 8.93 -5.41 12.13
C GLY A 380 9.65 -5.77 10.83
N TRP A 381 9.94 -4.78 9.97
CA TRP A 381 10.70 -5.00 8.74
C TRP A 381 12.19 -5.17 9.02
N LYS A 382 12.75 -4.38 9.95
CA LYS A 382 14.14 -4.54 10.41
C LYS A 382 14.39 -5.94 10.97
N GLU A 383 13.47 -6.45 11.79
CA GLU A 383 13.56 -7.79 12.36
C GLU A 383 13.63 -8.86 11.25
N VAL A 384 12.83 -8.72 10.17
CA VAL A 384 12.91 -9.62 9.01
C VAL A 384 14.24 -9.46 8.27
N VAL A 385 14.73 -8.24 8.06
CA VAL A 385 16.02 -7.99 7.40
C VAL A 385 17.17 -8.63 8.19
N GLU A 386 17.29 -8.35 9.49
CA GLU A 386 18.31 -8.92 10.38
C GLU A 386 18.27 -10.45 10.37
N LYS A 387 17.07 -11.01 10.37
CA LYS A 387 16.85 -12.45 10.30
C LYS A 387 17.31 -13.05 8.97
N VAL A 388 17.01 -12.42 7.83
CA VAL A 388 17.46 -12.90 6.51
C VAL A 388 18.98 -12.82 6.39
N GLU A 389 19.57 -11.71 6.84
CA GLU A 389 21.01 -11.49 6.80
C GLU A 389 21.77 -12.47 7.70
N SER A 390 21.27 -12.77 8.91
CA SER A 390 21.92 -13.76 9.80
C SER A 390 21.91 -15.20 9.27
N ARG A 391 20.91 -15.56 8.45
CA ARG A 391 20.79 -16.88 7.81
C ARG A 391 21.60 -17.00 6.53
N THR A 392 22.06 -15.88 6.01
CA THR A 392 22.83 -15.79 4.78
C THR A 392 24.09 -14.99 5.10
N PRO A 393 25.06 -15.55 5.86
CA PRO A 393 26.26 -14.81 6.25
C PRO A 393 26.95 -14.21 5.03
N LEU A 394 27.53 -13.02 5.22
CA LEU A 394 28.33 -12.32 4.21
C LEU A 394 29.63 -13.08 3.91
#